data_AF-A0A6I0E549-F1
#
_entry.id   AF-A0A6I0E549-F1
#
_cell.length_a   1.000
_cell.length_b   1.000
_cell.length_c   1.000
_cell.angle_alpha   90.00
_cell.angle_beta   90.00
_cell.angle_gamma   90.00
#
_symmetry.space_group_name_H-M   'P 1'
#
loop_
_entity.id
_entity.type
_entity.pdbx_description
1 polymer ?
#
loop_
_entity_poly.entity_id
_entity_poly.type
_entity_poly.pdbx_seq_one_letter_code
_entity_poly.pdbx_strand_id
1 'polypeptide(L)'
;MMIRQKSWAAGLALVLAGGSALAATFYWTGGGADDDWDTTGNWTSTSCTSCYPDDTGDDAYFTDDQCDWGTVELVTDEIGDLSILSDVDFRADAGTPTLTVDRMVVSGTIDCGEVVLTIDGATIEVD
;
A
#
# COMPACT_ATOMS: atom_id res chain seq x y z
N MET A 1 26.17 38.25 54.66
CA MET A 1 26.47 38.09 53.23
C MET A 1 26.06 36.67 52.84
N MET A 2 24.87 36.50 52.25
CA MET A 2 24.29 35.18 51.93
C MET A 2 24.63 34.80 50.48
N ILE A 3 25.16 33.60 50.28
CA ILE A 3 25.43 32.98 48.98
C ILE A 3 24.17 32.24 48.53
N ARG A 4 23.61 32.59 47.37
CA ARG A 4 22.49 31.86 46.74
C ARG A 4 23.05 30.81 45.79
N GLN A 5 22.93 29.52 46.14
CA GLN A 5 23.18 28.42 45.21
C GLN A 5 22.06 28.38 44.17
N LYS A 6 22.45 28.41 42.89
CA LYS A 6 21.55 28.35 41.74
C LYS A 6 21.44 26.88 41.33
N SER A 7 20.28 26.26 41.53
CA SER A 7 19.98 24.91 41.05
C SER A 7 19.72 24.94 39.54
N TRP A 8 20.42 24.09 38.80
CA TRP A 8 20.18 23.86 37.38
C TRP A 8 19.43 22.54 37.26
N ALA A 9 18.18 22.59 36.81
CA ALA A 9 17.39 21.41 36.53
C ALA A 9 17.98 20.69 35.30
N ALA A 10 18.35 19.42 35.45
CA ALA A 10 18.72 18.56 34.34
C ALA A 10 17.45 18.11 33.62
N GLY A 11 17.24 18.59 32.39
CA GLY A 11 16.14 18.16 31.52
C GLY A 11 16.43 16.76 30.96
N LEU A 12 15.48 15.84 31.16
CA LEU A 12 15.48 14.51 30.56
C LEU A 12 15.17 14.64 29.06
N ALA A 13 16.14 14.39 28.19
CA ALA A 13 15.92 14.34 26.74
C ALA A 13 15.36 12.96 26.37
N LEU A 14 14.08 12.91 25.98
CA LEU A 14 13.47 11.73 25.36
C LEU A 14 13.97 11.65 23.91
N VAL A 15 14.85 10.71 23.62
CA VAL A 15 15.19 10.35 22.24
C VAL A 15 14.08 9.42 21.76
N LEU A 16 13.13 9.95 20.98
CA LEU A 16 12.25 9.14 20.16
C LEU A 16 13.13 8.55 19.05
N ALA A 17 13.54 7.29 19.22
CA ALA A 17 14.09 6.51 18.13
C ALA A 17 12.94 6.29 17.13
N GLY A 18 12.88 7.12 16.09
CA GLY A 18 12.03 6.88 14.94
C GLY A 18 12.53 5.60 14.27
N GLY A 19 11.84 4.49 14.53
CA GLY A 19 12.01 3.30 13.71
C GLY A 19 11.37 3.59 12.36
N SER A 20 12.16 3.63 11.29
CA SER A 20 11.63 3.48 9.95
C SER A 20 10.95 2.12 9.91
N ALA A 21 9.63 2.08 9.90
CA ALA A 21 8.92 0.88 9.48
C ALA A 21 9.43 0.58 8.06
N LEU A 22 9.98 -0.62 7.87
CA LEU A 22 10.38 -1.04 6.53
C LEU A 22 9.10 -1.21 5.74
N ALA A 23 9.03 -0.58 4.57
CA ALA A 23 7.97 -0.79 3.60
C ALA A 23 7.73 -2.29 3.40
N ALA A 24 6.51 -2.77 3.64
CA ALA A 24 6.18 -4.16 3.34
C ALA A 24 5.75 -4.26 1.88
N THR A 25 6.15 -5.34 1.23
CA THR A 25 5.85 -5.57 -0.19
C THR A 25 4.77 -6.63 -0.33
N PHE A 26 3.73 -6.32 -1.09
CA PHE A 26 2.56 -7.16 -1.33
C PHE A 26 2.38 -7.43 -2.82
N TYR A 27 2.18 -8.69 -3.15
CA TYR A 27 1.89 -9.14 -4.52
C TYR A 27 0.46 -9.64 -4.58
N TRP A 28 -0.33 -9.07 -5.50
CA TRP A 28 -1.68 -9.57 -5.77
C TRP A 28 -1.57 -10.97 -6.36
N THR A 29 -2.42 -11.87 -5.89
CA THR A 29 -2.49 -13.25 -6.35
C THR A 29 -3.91 -13.65 -6.77
N GLY A 30 -4.93 -12.92 -6.32
CA GLY A 30 -6.35 -13.28 -6.49
C GLY A 30 -6.71 -14.66 -5.91
N GLY A 31 -5.88 -15.21 -5.02
CA GLY A 31 -6.02 -16.56 -4.48
C GLY A 31 -6.96 -16.70 -3.28
N GLY A 32 -7.58 -15.59 -2.84
CA GLY A 32 -8.46 -15.49 -1.69
C GLY A 32 -9.87 -16.02 -1.93
N ALA A 33 -10.78 -15.65 -1.03
CA ALA A 33 -12.17 -16.12 -1.08
C ALA A 33 -13.05 -15.33 -2.06
N ASP A 34 -12.61 -14.13 -2.44
CA ASP A 34 -13.31 -13.09 -3.19
C ASP A 34 -12.25 -12.21 -3.90
N ASP A 35 -12.70 -11.17 -4.59
CA ASP A 35 -11.86 -10.19 -5.30
C ASP A 35 -11.58 -8.92 -4.51
N ASP A 36 -11.80 -8.93 -3.19
CA ASP A 36 -11.70 -7.75 -2.35
C ASP A 36 -10.23 -7.40 -2.06
N TRP A 37 -9.90 -6.10 -2.12
CA TRP A 37 -8.57 -5.58 -1.82
C TRP A 37 -8.15 -5.90 -0.38
N ASP A 38 -9.05 -5.84 0.59
CA ASP A 38 -8.77 -6.08 2.01
C ASP A 38 -8.82 -7.57 2.40
N THR A 39 -9.14 -8.46 1.45
CA THR A 39 -9.03 -9.90 1.67
C THR A 39 -7.56 -10.31 1.65
N THR A 40 -7.01 -10.55 2.85
CA THR A 40 -5.60 -10.95 3.04
C THR A 40 -5.19 -12.18 2.24
N GLY A 41 -6.13 -13.07 1.90
CA GLY A 41 -5.89 -14.25 1.07
C GLY A 41 -5.56 -13.94 -0.39
N ASN A 42 -5.87 -12.72 -0.85
CA ASN A 42 -5.53 -12.24 -2.19
C ASN A 42 -4.09 -11.76 -2.29
N TRP A 43 -3.38 -11.59 -1.17
CA TRP A 43 -2.04 -11.04 -1.14
C TRP A 43 -1.00 -12.06 -0.67
N THR A 44 0.18 -11.99 -1.28
CA THR A 44 1.40 -12.62 -0.73
C THR A 44 2.36 -11.54 -0.27
N SER A 45 2.86 -11.66 0.97
CA SER A 45 3.87 -10.78 1.55
C SER A 45 4.93 -11.60 2.29
N THR A 46 6.15 -11.07 2.35
CA THR A 46 7.22 -11.64 3.19
C THR A 46 7.24 -11.07 4.60
N SER A 47 6.54 -9.95 4.82
CA SER A 47 6.50 -9.22 6.09
C SER A 47 5.43 -9.77 7.05
N CYS A 48 4.39 -10.42 6.54
CA CYS A 48 3.28 -10.94 7.33
C CYS A 48 2.47 -12.01 6.55
N THR A 49 1.69 -12.83 7.26
CA THR A 49 0.97 -14.00 6.71
C THR A 49 -0.54 -13.79 6.57
N SER A 50 -1.09 -12.75 7.17
CA SER A 50 -2.53 -12.46 7.19
C SER A 50 -2.70 -10.95 7.26
N CYS A 51 -2.32 -10.30 6.18
CA CYS A 51 -2.28 -8.85 6.02
C CYS A 51 -2.52 -8.52 4.55
N TYR A 52 -2.84 -7.27 4.30
CA TYR A 52 -2.98 -6.68 2.98
C TYR A 52 -2.30 -5.29 3.03
N PRO A 53 -2.02 -4.63 1.90
CA PRO A 53 -1.39 -3.31 1.91
C PRO A 53 -2.40 -2.26 2.37
N ASP A 54 -2.22 -1.76 3.60
CA ASP A 54 -3.14 -0.84 4.30
C ASP A 54 -2.44 0.32 5.04
N ASP A 55 -1.11 0.42 4.92
CA ASP A 55 -0.30 1.49 5.48
C ASP A 55 0.47 2.25 4.39
N THR A 56 0.67 3.54 4.59
CA THR A 56 1.53 4.45 3.80
C THR A 56 2.92 3.92 3.47
N GLY A 57 3.44 2.97 4.25
CA GLY A 57 4.72 2.32 3.96
C GLY A 57 4.61 1.16 2.98
N ASP A 58 3.43 0.63 2.71
CA ASP A 58 3.26 -0.62 1.98
C ASP A 58 3.27 -0.42 0.47
N ASP A 59 3.89 -1.35 -0.24
CA ASP A 59 3.94 -1.35 -1.70
C ASP A 59 3.10 -2.51 -2.25
N ALA A 60 2.25 -2.22 -3.22
CA ALA A 60 1.38 -3.19 -3.90
C ALA A 60 1.80 -3.44 -5.35
N TYR A 61 1.81 -4.71 -5.77
CA TYR A 61 2.25 -5.13 -7.09
C TYR A 61 1.26 -6.08 -7.76
N PHE A 62 0.87 -5.73 -8.98
CA PHE A 62 0.25 -6.61 -9.97
C PHE A 62 1.33 -6.99 -10.99
N THR A 63 1.88 -8.20 -10.89
CA THR A 63 3.04 -8.65 -11.67
C THR A 63 2.67 -9.09 -13.09
N ASP A 64 3.69 -9.34 -13.92
CA ASP A 64 3.55 -9.76 -15.32
C ASP A 64 3.55 -11.28 -15.53
N ASP A 65 3.55 -12.06 -14.43
CA ASP A 65 3.45 -13.52 -14.49
C ASP A 65 2.07 -14.01 -14.94
N GLN A 66 1.07 -13.11 -14.92
CA GLN A 66 -0.25 -13.29 -15.51
C GLN A 66 -0.56 -12.09 -16.41
N CYS A 67 -1.13 -12.31 -17.60
CA CYS A 67 -1.50 -11.20 -18.48
C CYS A 67 -2.75 -10.44 -18.05
N ASP A 68 -3.55 -11.03 -17.15
CA ASP A 68 -4.83 -10.51 -16.70
C ASP A 68 -5.09 -10.97 -15.25
N TRP A 69 -5.18 -10.00 -14.34
CA TRP A 69 -5.49 -10.23 -12.93
C TRP A 69 -6.98 -10.22 -12.63
N GLY A 70 -7.82 -9.95 -13.64
CA GLY A 70 -9.25 -9.82 -13.53
C GLY A 70 -9.65 -8.58 -12.76
N THR A 71 -10.74 -8.70 -12.02
CA THR A 71 -11.34 -7.62 -11.27
C THR A 71 -10.81 -7.57 -9.85
N VAL A 72 -10.61 -6.35 -9.33
CA VAL A 72 -10.27 -6.09 -7.94
C VAL A 72 -11.23 -5.06 -7.37
N GLU A 73 -11.85 -5.40 -6.26
CA GLU A 73 -12.75 -4.51 -5.54
C GLU A 73 -11.96 -3.65 -4.54
N LEU A 74 -11.88 -2.35 -4.81
CA LEU A 74 -11.14 -1.42 -3.98
C LEU A 74 -11.91 -1.05 -2.71
N VAL A 75 -11.13 -0.85 -1.64
CA VAL A 75 -11.56 -0.17 -0.40
C VAL A 75 -10.91 1.21 -0.32
N THR A 76 -11.26 2.00 0.69
CA THR A 76 -10.60 3.30 0.92
C THR A 76 -9.42 3.11 1.84
N ASP A 77 -8.20 3.25 1.31
CA ASP A 77 -6.93 3.07 2.02
C ASP A 77 -5.84 3.99 1.44
N GLU A 78 -4.71 4.04 2.12
CA GLU A 78 -3.51 4.79 1.73
C GLU A 78 -2.30 3.87 1.79
N ILE A 79 -1.56 3.77 0.69
CA ILE A 79 -0.36 2.94 0.58
C ILE A 79 0.80 3.75 -0.01
N GLY A 80 2.01 3.20 0.02
CA GLY A 80 3.19 3.81 -0.61
C GLY A 80 3.10 3.72 -2.13
N ASP A 81 3.65 2.66 -2.72
CA ASP A 81 3.70 2.53 -4.18
C ASP A 81 2.69 1.51 -4.73
N LEU A 82 2.04 1.83 -5.85
CA LEU A 82 1.25 0.90 -6.66
C LEU A 82 1.92 0.64 -8.00
N SER A 83 2.26 -0.61 -8.29
CA SER A 83 2.84 -1.05 -9.56
C SER A 83 1.93 -2.02 -10.29
N ILE A 84 1.59 -1.70 -11.54
CA ILE A 84 0.71 -2.48 -12.41
C ILE A 84 1.47 -2.85 -13.67
N LEU A 85 1.77 -4.13 -13.81
CA LEU A 85 2.56 -4.68 -14.91
C LEU A 85 1.75 -5.53 -15.90
N SER A 86 0.47 -5.74 -15.60
CA SER A 86 -0.50 -6.52 -16.39
C SER A 86 -1.91 -5.95 -16.27
N ASP A 87 -2.85 -6.48 -17.06
CA ASP A 87 -4.24 -6.03 -17.06
C ASP A 87 -4.88 -6.22 -15.68
N VAL A 88 -5.61 -5.20 -15.24
CA VAL A 88 -6.40 -5.22 -14.00
C VAL A 88 -7.58 -4.26 -14.11
N ASP A 89 -8.74 -4.73 -13.64
CA ASP A 89 -9.96 -3.95 -13.59
C ASP A 89 -10.29 -3.59 -12.13
N PHE A 90 -10.03 -2.34 -11.73
CA PHE A 90 -10.45 -1.86 -10.41
C PHE A 90 -11.92 -1.44 -10.42
N ARG A 91 -12.66 -1.89 -9.41
CA ARG A 91 -14.08 -1.54 -9.24
C ARG A 91 -14.42 -1.11 -7.82
N ALA A 92 -15.63 -0.61 -7.65
CA ALA A 92 -16.29 -0.44 -6.36
C ALA A 92 -17.60 -1.26 -6.32
N ASP A 93 -17.84 -2.01 -5.24
CA ASP A 93 -19.16 -2.62 -4.99
C ASP A 93 -20.13 -1.63 -4.33
N ALA A 94 -19.62 -0.77 -3.46
CA ALA A 94 -20.39 0.28 -2.81
C ALA A 94 -19.60 1.58 -2.65
N GLY A 95 -20.29 2.70 -2.80
CA GLY A 95 -19.71 4.03 -2.59
C GLY A 95 -18.73 4.43 -3.71
N THR A 96 -17.70 5.19 -3.32
CA THR A 96 -16.62 5.66 -4.19
C THR A 96 -15.29 5.51 -3.46
N PRO A 97 -14.79 4.28 -3.28
CA PRO A 97 -13.53 4.03 -2.58
C PRO A 97 -12.38 4.79 -3.25
N THR A 98 -11.46 5.28 -2.43
CA THR A 98 -10.25 5.97 -2.89
C THR A 98 -9.03 5.24 -2.34
N LEU A 99 -8.22 4.70 -3.25
CA LEU A 99 -6.87 4.22 -2.91
C LEU A 99 -5.90 5.37 -3.16
N THR A 100 -5.35 5.94 -2.09
CA THR A 100 -4.30 6.95 -2.17
C THR A 100 -2.94 6.27 -2.24
N VAL A 101 -2.08 6.74 -3.14
CA VAL A 101 -0.73 6.20 -3.36
C VAL A 101 0.27 7.34 -3.51
N ASP A 102 1.50 7.18 -3.00
CA ASP A 102 2.61 8.12 -3.25
C ASP A 102 3.05 8.07 -4.72
N ARG A 103 2.97 6.89 -5.34
CA ARG A 103 3.40 6.69 -6.72
C ARG A 103 2.63 5.56 -7.38
N MET A 104 2.20 5.83 -8.60
CA MET A 104 1.62 4.82 -9.48
C MET A 104 2.53 4.56 -10.68
N VAL A 105 2.83 3.29 -10.94
CA VAL A 105 3.49 2.83 -12.17
C VAL A 105 2.54 1.92 -12.93
N VAL A 106 2.29 2.26 -14.18
CA VAL A 106 1.62 1.38 -15.14
C VAL A 106 2.61 1.11 -16.26
N SER A 107 3.08 -0.13 -16.39
CA SER A 107 4.09 -0.50 -17.36
C SER A 107 3.95 -1.94 -17.78
N GLY A 108 3.55 -2.18 -19.03
CA GLY A 108 3.64 -3.52 -19.60
C GLY A 108 5.08 -3.97 -19.76
N THR A 109 5.36 -5.21 -19.36
CA THR A 109 6.55 -5.93 -19.84
C THR A 109 6.24 -6.62 -21.17
N ILE A 110 7.26 -7.19 -21.79
CA ILE A 110 7.23 -7.69 -23.17
C ILE A 110 6.33 -8.94 -23.32
N ASP A 111 5.94 -9.57 -22.21
CA ASP A 111 5.21 -10.84 -22.21
C ASP A 111 3.68 -10.65 -22.32
N CYS A 112 3.12 -9.63 -21.68
CA CYS A 112 1.67 -9.36 -21.70
C CYS A 112 1.26 -8.40 -22.83
N GLY A 113 2.21 -7.62 -23.36
CA GLY A 113 1.96 -6.68 -24.45
C GLY A 113 1.48 -5.32 -23.94
N GLU A 114 0.30 -4.90 -24.38
CA GLU A 114 -0.34 -3.67 -23.88
C GLU A 114 -0.93 -3.97 -22.50
N VAL A 115 -0.76 -3.04 -21.55
CA VAL A 115 -1.44 -3.10 -20.24
C VAL A 115 -2.68 -2.24 -20.30
N VAL A 116 -3.82 -2.87 -20.05
CA VAL A 116 -5.12 -2.24 -19.90
C VAL A 116 -5.44 -2.09 -18.42
N LEU A 117 -5.53 -0.85 -17.98
CA LEU A 117 -6.01 -0.50 -16.66
C LEU A 117 -7.43 0.06 -16.78
N THR A 118 -8.39 -0.59 -16.12
CA THR A 118 -9.76 -0.07 -15.99
C THR A 118 -10.02 0.38 -14.55
N ILE A 119 -10.75 1.48 -14.38
CA ILE A 119 -11.24 1.94 -13.09
C ILE A 119 -12.74 2.28 -13.24
N ASP A 120 -13.61 1.58 -12.52
CA ASP A 120 -15.07 1.77 -12.55
C ASP A 120 -15.65 1.97 -11.14
N GLY A 121 -16.26 3.12 -10.89
CA GLY A 121 -16.86 3.44 -9.58
C GLY A 121 -15.87 3.70 -8.43
N ALA A 122 -14.56 3.49 -8.63
CA ALA A 122 -13.49 3.77 -7.65
C ALA A 122 -12.61 4.96 -8.08
N THR A 123 -11.73 5.41 -7.18
CA THR A 123 -10.70 6.42 -7.44
C THR A 123 -9.33 5.88 -7.01
N ILE A 124 -8.32 6.13 -7.83
CA ILE A 124 -6.91 6.02 -7.43
C ILE A 124 -6.35 7.44 -7.45
N GLU A 125 -5.93 7.92 -6.28
CA GLU A 125 -5.36 9.26 -6.09
C GLU A 125 -3.85 9.13 -5.92
N VAL A 126 -3.08 9.92 -6.68
CA VAL A 126 -1.61 9.97 -6.56
C VAL A 126 -1.26 11.31 -5.90
N ASP A 127 -0.65 11.26 -4.71
CA ASP A 127 -0.32 12.42 -3.88
C ASP A 127 1.13 12.92 -4.00
#